data_AF-Q5FP11-F1
#
_entry.id   AF-Q5FP11-F1
#
_cell.length_a   1.000
_cell.length_b   1.000
_cell.length_c   1.000
_cell.angle_alpha   90.00
_cell.angle_beta   90.00
_cell.angle_gamma   90.00
#
_symmetry.space_group_name_H-M   'P 1'
#
loop_
_entity.id
_entity.type
_entity.pdbx_description
1 polymer ?
#
loop_
_entity_poly.entity_id
_entity_poly.type
_entity_poly.pdbx_seq_one_letter_code
_entity_poly.pdbx_strand_id
1 'polypeptide(L)'
;MLHFDPSSATSLVPLCLCFVLVCVFEFANGFHDTANAVATVIYTNSLKPTVAVVWSGLMNLLGVILCGISVAYALVELLPPDVLSPPSGNPAVPMLVALFGTALAWNLMT
;
A
#
# COMPACT_ATOMS: atom_id res chain seq x y z
N MET A 1 -19.82 -7.09 -23.54
CA MET A 1 -19.70 -6.26 -22.32
C MET A 1 -19.18 -7.19 -21.23
N LEU A 2 -17.90 -7.09 -20.89
CA LEU A 2 -17.25 -7.93 -19.86
C LEU A 2 -17.89 -7.59 -18.50
N HIS A 3 -18.81 -8.44 -18.04
CA HIS A 3 -19.35 -8.36 -16.68
C HIS A 3 -18.27 -8.90 -15.74
N PHE A 4 -17.66 -8.00 -14.96
CA PHE A 4 -16.75 -8.38 -13.87
C PHE A 4 -17.58 -8.75 -12.64
N ASP A 5 -18.37 -9.81 -12.78
CA ASP A 5 -19.09 -10.36 -11.64
C ASP A 5 -18.07 -10.91 -10.63
N PRO A 6 -18.21 -10.58 -9.33
CA PRO A 6 -17.26 -11.03 -8.30
C PRO A 6 -17.23 -12.55 -8.13
N SER A 7 -18.24 -13.27 -8.62
CA SER A 7 -18.34 -14.73 -8.63
C SER A 7 -17.72 -15.40 -9.88
N SER A 8 -17.33 -14.63 -10.89
CA SER A 8 -16.77 -15.16 -12.13
C SER A 8 -15.27 -15.40 -12.01
N ALA A 9 -14.78 -16.53 -12.55
CA ALA A 9 -13.35 -16.86 -12.59
C ALA A 9 -12.49 -15.79 -13.31
N THR A 10 -13.10 -14.96 -14.14
CA THR A 10 -12.46 -13.82 -14.82
C THR A 10 -12.00 -12.71 -13.87
N SER A 11 -12.58 -12.63 -12.66
CA SER A 11 -12.25 -11.62 -11.65
C SER A 11 -10.98 -11.96 -10.86
N LEU A 12 -10.49 -13.20 -10.93
CA LEU A 12 -9.24 -13.60 -10.26
C LEU A 12 -8.02 -12.89 -10.85
N VAL A 13 -7.99 -12.69 -12.17
CA VAL A 13 -6.88 -12.02 -12.87
C VAL A 13 -6.65 -10.59 -12.36
N PRO A 14 -7.66 -9.69 -12.38
CA PRO A 14 -7.48 -8.34 -11.83
C PRO A 14 -7.26 -8.34 -10.32
N LEU A 15 -7.79 -9.31 -9.57
CA LEU A 15 -7.51 -9.42 -8.13
C LEU A 15 -6.03 -9.74 -7.85
N CYS A 16 -5.47 -10.71 -8.58
CA CYS A 16 -4.04 -11.01 -8.51
C CYS A 16 -3.19 -9.81 -8.94
N LEU A 17 -3.63 -9.07 -9.96
CA LEU A 17 -2.97 -7.82 -10.35
C LEU A 17 -3.01 -6.78 -9.23
N CYS A 18 -4.16 -6.57 -8.58
CA CYS A 18 -4.27 -5.68 -7.42
C CYS A 18 -3.36 -6.11 -6.28
N PHE A 19 -3.28 -7.42 -5.99
CA PHE A 19 -2.37 -7.92 -4.96
C PHE A 19 -0.92 -7.58 -5.27
N VAL A 20 -0.47 -7.81 -6.51
CA VAL A 20 0.88 -7.45 -6.95
C VAL A 20 1.10 -5.94 -6.86
N LEU A 21 0.13 -5.11 -7.28
CA LEU A 21 0.20 -3.65 -7.17
C LEU A 21 0.36 -3.18 -5.72
N VAL A 22 -0.38 -3.77 -4.79
CA VAL A 22 -0.28 -3.46 -3.36
C VAL A 22 1.09 -3.86 -2.81
N CYS A 23 1.63 -5.04 -3.19
CA CYS A 23 2.97 -5.43 -2.76
C CYS A 23 4.06 -4.45 -3.26
N VAL A 24 3.93 -3.98 -4.50
CA VAL A 24 4.86 -2.98 -5.06
C VAL A 24 4.69 -1.62 -4.38
N PHE A 25 3.44 -1.23 -4.07
CA PHE A 25 3.14 0.00 -3.34
C PHE A 25 3.75 0.00 -1.94
N GLU A 26 3.58 -1.07 -1.17
CA GLU A 26 4.19 -1.21 0.16
C GLU A 26 5.72 -1.12 0.08
N PHE A 27 6.33 -1.74 -0.92
CA PHE A 27 7.78 -1.65 -1.14
C PHE A 27 8.24 -0.22 -1.44
N ALA A 28 7.54 0.50 -2.33
CA ALA A 28 7.88 1.88 -2.69
C ALA A 28 7.72 2.84 -1.50
N ASN A 29 6.64 2.70 -0.72
CA ASN A 29 6.45 3.46 0.52
C ASN A 29 7.60 3.22 1.50
N GLY A 30 7.98 1.96 1.73
CA GLY A 30 9.08 1.62 2.63
C GLY A 30 10.42 2.26 2.21
N PHE A 31 10.65 2.47 0.91
CA PHE A 31 11.85 3.17 0.42
C PHE A 31 11.82 4.66 0.79
N HIS A 32 10.69 5.35 0.61
CA HIS A 32 10.54 6.76 0.97
C HIS A 32 10.61 6.98 2.48
N ASP A 33 9.99 6.12 3.26
CA ASP A 33 10.05 6.19 4.72
C ASP A 33 11.46 5.94 5.24
N THR A 34 12.19 5.01 4.61
CA THR A 34 13.60 4.77 4.91
C THR A 34 14.44 6.00 4.57
N ALA A 35 14.25 6.61 3.40
CA ALA A 35 14.98 7.81 3.01
C ALA A 35 14.76 8.96 4.03
N ASN A 36 13.51 9.18 4.46
CA ASN A 36 13.17 10.21 5.44
C ASN A 36 13.77 9.94 6.83
N ALA A 37 13.68 8.71 7.33
CA ALA A 37 14.18 8.35 8.66
C ALA A 37 15.71 8.35 8.74
N VAL A 38 16.39 8.01 7.64
CA VAL A 38 17.82 7.73 7.62
C VAL A 38 18.65 8.95 7.19
N ALA A 39 18.05 9.92 6.48
CA ALA A 39 18.73 11.12 6.01
C ALA A 39 19.44 11.91 7.13
N THR A 40 18.78 12.14 8.27
CA THR A 40 19.33 12.92 9.38
C THR A 40 20.49 12.20 10.07
N VAL A 41 20.35 10.90 10.29
CA VAL A 41 21.34 10.06 10.98
C VAL A 41 22.61 9.88 10.14
N ILE A 42 22.46 9.72 8.83
CA ILE A 42 23.60 9.67 7.90
C ILE A 42 24.27 11.04 7.80
N TYR A 43 23.50 12.11 7.63
CA TYR A 43 24.04 13.47 7.47
C TYR A 43 24.83 13.92 8.71
N THR A 44 24.34 13.59 9.90
CA THR A 44 25.02 13.86 11.17
C THR A 44 26.16 12.89 11.49
N ASN A 45 26.42 11.89 10.62
CA ASN A 45 27.43 10.84 10.81
C ASN A 45 27.27 10.05 12.12
N SER A 46 26.04 9.94 12.64
CA SER A 46 25.76 9.20 13.88
C SER A 46 25.81 7.68 13.66
N LEU A 47 25.36 7.20 12.49
CA LEU A 47 25.42 5.78 12.11
C LEU A 47 25.90 5.63 10.66
N LYS A 48 26.52 4.47 10.37
CA LYS A 48 26.89 4.10 9.00
C LYS A 48 25.63 3.87 8.15
N PRO A 49 25.64 4.21 6.85
CA PRO A 49 24.46 4.12 5.98
C PRO A 49 23.78 2.74 5.98
N THR A 50 24.56 1.66 5.90
CA THR A 50 24.04 0.29 5.92
C THR A 50 23.34 -0.06 7.22
N VAL A 51 23.88 0.38 8.37
CA VAL A 51 23.27 0.12 9.68
C VAL A 51 21.99 0.93 9.84
N ALA A 52 21.97 2.18 9.38
CA ALA A 52 20.81 3.04 9.48
C ALA A 52 19.62 2.54 8.64
N VAL A 53 19.88 2.02 7.43
CA VAL A 53 18.85 1.39 6.58
C VAL A 53 18.26 0.14 7.24
N VAL A 54 19.11 -0.75 7.77
CA VAL A 54 18.65 -1.94 8.50
C VAL A 54 17.82 -1.55 9.71
N TRP A 55 18.25 -0.53 10.45
CA TRP A 55 17.52 -0.03 11.61
C TRP A 55 16.16 0.56 11.24
N SER A 56 16.08 1.32 10.15
CA SER A 56 14.83 1.87 9.64
C SER A 56 13.85 0.77 9.20
N GLY A 57 14.33 -0.27 8.50
CA GLY A 57 13.52 -1.43 8.14
C GLY A 57 12.98 -2.18 9.36
N LEU A 58 13.82 -2.37 10.39
CA LEU A 58 13.39 -2.98 11.65
C LEU A 58 12.33 -2.13 12.36
N MET A 59 12.49 -0.81 12.41
CA MET A 59 11.53 0.10 13.05
C MET A 59 10.20 0.15 12.29
N ASN A 60 10.22 0.12 10.95
CA ASN A 60 9.00 0.01 10.14
C ASN A 60 8.23 -1.29 10.43
N LEU A 61 8.93 -2.43 10.50
CA LEU A 61 8.32 -3.71 10.83
C LEU A 61 7.77 -3.73 12.27
N LEU A 62 8.53 -3.21 13.23
CA LEU A 62 8.11 -3.12 14.63
C LEU A 62 6.89 -2.21 14.79
N GLY A 63 6.79 -1.14 14.01
CA GLY A 63 5.61 -0.27 14.00
C GLY A 63 4.32 -1.06 13.74
N VAL A 64 4.31 -1.91 12.71
CA VAL A 64 3.14 -2.75 12.39
C VAL A 64 2.89 -3.81 13.46
N ILE A 65 3.93 -4.48 13.97
CA ILE A 65 3.77 -5.54 14.99
C ILE A 65 3.21 -4.97 16.30
N LEU A 66 3.68 -3.79 16.72
CA LEU A 66 3.29 -3.18 17.99
C LEU A 66 1.97 -2.42 17.91
N CYS A 67 1.73 -1.71 16.82
CA CYS A 67 0.50 -0.92 16.63
C CYS A 67 -0.68 -1.76 16.10
N GLY A 68 -0.37 -2.96 15.58
CA GLY A 68 -1.35 -3.89 15.04
C GLY A 68 -2.11 -3.31 13.85
N ILE A 69 -3.37 -3.71 13.71
CA ILE A 69 -4.23 -3.39 12.55
C ILE A 69 -5.02 -2.09 12.79
N SER A 70 -4.81 -1.41 13.92
CA SER A 70 -5.59 -0.24 14.34
C SER A 70 -5.58 0.88 13.30
N VAL A 71 -4.39 1.19 12.76
CA VAL A 71 -4.21 2.20 11.71
C VAL A 71 -4.91 1.81 10.41
N ALA A 72 -4.86 0.53 10.03
CA ALA A 72 -5.52 0.05 8.83
C ALA A 72 -7.06 0.17 8.94
N TYR A 73 -7.64 -0.12 10.10
CA TYR A 73 -9.08 0.09 10.33
C TYR A 73 -9.47 1.56 10.25
N ALA A 74 -8.68 2.45 10.86
CA ALA A 74 -8.93 3.89 10.77
C ALA A 74 -8.91 4.38 9.31
N LEU A 75 -8.02 3.86 8.46
CA LEU A 75 -7.98 4.18 7.03
C LEU A 75 -9.21 3.66 6.27
N VAL A 76 -9.71 2.46 6.62
CA VAL A 76 -10.94 1.91 6.02
C VAL A 76 -12.17 2.77 6.37
N GLU A 77 -12.24 3.28 7.61
CA GLU A 77 -13.32 4.18 8.04
C GLU A 77 -13.30 5.55 7.33
N LEU A 78 -12.14 5.97 6.80
CA LEU A 78 -12.03 7.18 5.99
C LEU A 78 -12.53 6.97 4.55
N LEU A 79 -12.60 5.73 4.07
CA LEU A 79 -13.12 5.44 2.74
C LEU A 79 -14.66 5.50 2.73
N PRO A 80 -15.28 6.15 1.74
CA PRO A 80 -16.73 6.13 1.61
C PRO A 80 -17.23 4.70 1.42
N PRO A 81 -18.31 4.28 2.12
CA PRO A 81 -18.80 2.90 2.06
C PRO A 81 -19.25 2.49 0.65
N ASP A 82 -19.64 3.45 -0.19
CA ASP A 82 -19.99 3.22 -1.59
C ASP A 82 -18.81 2.69 -2.43
N VAL A 83 -17.57 2.96 -1.99
CA VAL A 83 -16.34 2.46 -2.62
C VAL A 83 -16.07 1.01 -2.19
N LEU A 84 -16.43 0.66 -0.96
CA LEU A 84 -16.22 -0.67 -0.39
C LEU A 84 -17.33 -1.66 -0.77
N SER A 85 -18.55 -1.18 -1.04
CA SER A 85 -19.71 -2.00 -1.38
C SER A 85 -20.60 -1.29 -2.41
N PRO A 86 -20.24 -1.32 -3.70
CA PRO A 86 -21.06 -0.67 -4.72
C PRO A 86 -22.45 -1.31 -4.83
N PRO A 87 -23.54 -0.52 -4.96
CA PRO A 87 -24.93 -1.00 -4.93
C PRO A 87 -25.29 -2.10 -5.95
N SER A 88 -24.52 -2.22 -7.03
CA SER A 88 -24.72 -3.20 -8.10
C SER A 88 -23.62 -4.26 -8.19
N GLY A 89 -22.58 -4.22 -7.34
CA GLY A 89 -21.42 -5.13 -7.34
C GLY A 89 -20.50 -5.04 -8.58
N ASN A 90 -21.04 -4.68 -9.73
CA ASN A 90 -20.41 -4.70 -11.05
C ASN A 90 -19.18 -3.77 -11.20
N PRO A 91 -19.10 -2.58 -10.56
CA PRO A 91 -17.93 -1.71 -10.71
C PRO A 91 -16.82 -1.97 -9.67
N ALA A 92 -16.96 -2.95 -8.76
CA ALA A 92 -16.02 -3.13 -7.65
C ALA A 92 -14.58 -3.42 -8.11
N VAL A 93 -14.42 -4.38 -9.02
CA VAL A 93 -13.11 -4.82 -9.53
C VAL A 93 -12.36 -3.71 -10.28
N PRO A 94 -12.93 -3.03 -11.31
CA PRO A 94 -12.21 -1.95 -12.00
C PRO A 94 -11.89 -0.76 -11.10
N MET A 95 -12.71 -0.48 -10.09
CA MET A 95 -12.45 0.59 -9.14
C MET A 95 -11.26 0.31 -8.24
N LEU A 96 -11.08 -0.93 -7.76
CA LEU A 96 -9.89 -1.34 -6.99
C LEU A 96 -8.61 -1.23 -7.83
N VAL A 97 -8.66 -1.66 -9.10
CA VAL A 97 -7.52 -1.52 -10.02
C VAL A 97 -7.17 -0.05 -10.22
N ALA A 98 -8.16 0.83 -10.41
CA ALA A 98 -7.94 2.26 -10.57
C ALA A 98 -7.39 2.92 -9.30
N LEU A 99 -7.91 2.56 -8.12
CA LEU A 99 -7.47 3.06 -6.82
C LEU A 99 -6.00 2.71 -6.58
N PHE A 100 -5.64 1.43 -6.61
CA PHE A 100 -4.27 1.00 -6.35
C PHE A 100 -3.29 1.41 -7.45
N GLY A 101 -3.73 1.40 -8.71
CA GLY A 101 -2.92 1.87 -9.84
C GLY A 101 -2.58 3.36 -9.71
N THR A 102 -3.55 4.20 -9.36
CA THR A 102 -3.33 5.64 -9.17
C THR A 102 -2.50 5.91 -7.92
N ALA A 103 -2.75 5.22 -6.82
CA ALA A 103 -1.98 5.34 -5.59
C ALA A 103 -0.50 4.99 -5.80
N LEU A 104 -0.21 3.89 -6.50
CA LEU A 104 1.16 3.51 -6.86
C LEU A 104 1.81 4.50 -7.82
N ALA A 105 1.09 4.92 -8.86
CA ALA A 105 1.61 5.91 -9.81
C ALA A 105 1.99 7.22 -9.12
N TRP A 106 1.15 7.69 -8.19
CA TRP A 106 1.46 8.86 -7.38
C TRP A 106 2.67 8.64 -6.49
N ASN A 107 2.72 7.51 -5.78
CA ASN A 107 3.82 7.17 -4.88
C ASN A 107 5.18 7.10 -5.58
N LEU A 108 5.23 6.56 -6.80
CA LEU A 108 6.46 6.49 -7.59
C LEU A 108 6.89 7.85 -8.17
N MET A 109 5.96 8.78 -8.32
CA MET A 109 6.24 10.11 -8.88
C MET A 109 6.75 11.10 -7.82
N THR A 110 6.43 10.89 -6.55
CA THR A 110 6.76 11.80 -5.43
C THR A 110 7.81 11.20 -4.52
#